data_AF-A0A956FU71-F1
#
_entry.id   AF-A0A956FU71-F1
#
_cell.length_a   1.000
_cell.length_b   1.000
_cell.length_c   1.000
_cell.angle_alpha   90.00
_cell.angle_beta   90.00
_cell.angle_gamma   90.00
#
_symmetry.space_group_name_H-M   'P 1'
#
loop_
_entity.id
_entity.type
_entity.pdbx_description
1 polymer ?
#
loop_
_entity_poly.entity_id
_entity_poly.type
_entity_poly.pdbx_seq_one_letter_code
_entity_poly.pdbx_strand_id
1 'polypeptide(L)'
;MPMLADLDDPPRSRLPGFLTGAAIGLPFVGLIAWLILPGLTGAVLGGAQDFDERLRKEDAYMDAVCGEAFDIKRDERLCGCVWVAEFPSLDCQHRFLRWRIDRAVESCADEATRKGALSFCSCVDVVSERVAEAEAAAAATAGVDPAAAPKDPASDPVGDASRPELTKFENCLGLDDALEPPAIETLAPGAPQGE
;
A
#
# COMPACT_ATOMS: atom_id res chain seq x y z
N MET A 1 -22.27 -10.98 71.81
CA MET A 1 -23.19 -12.01 71.31
C MET A 1 -23.84 -11.47 70.03
N PRO A 2 -23.27 -11.76 68.86
CA PRO A 2 -23.90 -11.46 67.58
C PRO A 2 -25.00 -12.52 67.33
N MET A 3 -26.19 -12.06 67.01
CA MET A 3 -27.37 -12.89 66.80
C MET A 3 -27.24 -13.70 65.51
N LEU A 4 -27.48 -15.01 65.62
CA LEU A 4 -27.59 -16.00 64.52
C LEU A 4 -28.78 -15.75 63.56
N ALA A 5 -29.36 -14.55 63.56
CA ALA A 5 -30.56 -14.21 62.79
C ALA A 5 -30.27 -13.47 61.47
N ASP A 6 -29.01 -13.16 61.18
CA ASP A 6 -28.61 -12.36 59.99
C ASP A 6 -28.00 -13.23 58.87
N LEU A 7 -28.13 -14.56 58.95
CA LEU A 7 -27.53 -15.51 58.01
C LEU A 7 -28.56 -16.25 57.12
N ASP A 8 -29.82 -15.82 57.14
CA ASP A 8 -30.95 -16.51 56.48
C ASP A 8 -31.68 -15.63 55.45
N ASP A 9 -31.01 -14.60 54.90
CA ASP A 9 -31.55 -13.84 53.77
C ASP A 9 -31.14 -14.55 52.46
N PRO A 10 -32.06 -15.23 51.74
CA PRO A 10 -31.70 -15.89 50.50
C PRO A 10 -31.25 -14.84 49.47
N PRO A 11 -30.17 -15.09 48.71
CA PRO A 11 -29.69 -14.13 47.74
C PRO A 11 -30.81 -13.80 46.75
N ARG A 12 -31.25 -12.52 46.72
CA ARG A 12 -32.22 -12.04 45.72
C ARG A 12 -31.76 -12.52 44.35
N SER A 13 -32.59 -13.34 43.69
CA SER A 13 -32.26 -13.89 42.39
C SER A 13 -31.98 -12.72 41.44
N ARG A 14 -30.79 -12.70 40.83
CA ARG A 14 -30.39 -11.64 39.86
C ARG A 14 -30.95 -11.91 38.46
N LEU A 15 -31.59 -13.06 38.30
CA LEU A 15 -32.19 -13.59 37.07
C LEU A 15 -33.31 -12.69 36.50
N PRO A 16 -34.24 -12.14 37.31
CA PRO A 16 -35.25 -11.21 36.82
C PRO A 16 -34.63 -9.92 36.28
N GLY A 17 -33.64 -9.36 36.99
CA GLY A 17 -32.94 -8.15 36.55
C GLY A 17 -32.18 -8.34 35.24
N PHE A 18 -31.56 -9.51 35.04
CA PHE A 18 -30.89 -9.84 33.78
C PHE A 18 -31.88 -10.03 32.63
N LEU A 19 -33.00 -10.71 32.85
CA LEU A 19 -34.04 -10.90 31.82
C LEU A 19 -34.69 -9.58 31.41
N THR A 20 -34.96 -8.68 32.35
CA THR A 20 -35.49 -7.34 32.04
C THR A 20 -34.45 -6.50 31.30
N GLY A 21 -33.17 -6.56 31.72
CA GLY A 21 -32.08 -5.89 31.02
C GLY A 21 -31.90 -6.39 29.59
N ALA A 22 -31.98 -7.71 29.36
CA ALA A 22 -31.91 -8.29 28.03
C ALA A 22 -33.14 -7.93 27.17
N ALA A 23 -34.35 -7.97 27.73
CA ALA A 23 -35.58 -7.63 27.01
C ALA A 23 -35.60 -6.19 26.49
N ILE A 24 -34.96 -5.25 27.19
CA ILE A 24 -34.89 -3.83 26.80
C ILE A 24 -33.62 -3.53 26.00
N GLY A 25 -32.47 -4.10 26.38
CA GLY A 25 -31.18 -3.80 25.75
C GLY A 25 -31.04 -4.43 24.36
N LEU A 26 -31.49 -5.67 24.18
CA LEU A 26 -31.35 -6.41 22.92
C LEU A 26 -32.10 -5.75 21.73
N PRO A 27 -33.34 -5.25 21.86
CA PRO A 27 -33.98 -4.53 20.75
C PRO A 27 -33.27 -3.21 20.41
N PHE A 28 -32.71 -2.50 21.40
CA PHE A 28 -31.98 -1.26 21.15
C PHE A 28 -30.65 -1.51 20.42
N VAL A 29 -29.90 -2.52 20.85
CA VAL A 29 -28.68 -2.97 20.17
C VAL A 29 -29.00 -3.49 18.77
N GLY A 30 -30.09 -4.25 18.61
CA GLY A 30 -30.54 -4.74 17.32
C GLY A 30 -30.90 -3.61 16.34
N LEU A 31 -31.54 -2.54 16.83
CA LEU A 31 -31.90 -1.39 16.02
C LEU A 31 -30.69 -0.55 15.62
N ILE A 32 -29.73 -0.36 16.53
CA ILE A 32 -28.44 0.28 16.24
C ILE A 32 -27.65 -0.55 15.21
N ALA A 33 -27.55 -1.87 15.42
CA ALA A 33 -26.87 -2.77 14.51
C ALA A 33 -27.51 -2.72 13.11
N TRP A 34 -28.85 -2.79 13.03
CA TRP A 34 -29.57 -2.69 11.76
C TRP A 34 -29.32 -1.38 11.02
N LEU A 35 -29.15 -0.26 11.74
CA LEU A 35 -28.84 1.04 11.15
C LEU A 35 -27.39 1.14 10.65
N ILE A 36 -26.44 0.58 11.40
CA ILE A 36 -24.99 0.77 11.14
C ILE A 36 -24.42 -0.30 10.20
N LEU A 37 -24.90 -1.55 10.27
CA LEU A 37 -24.38 -2.66 9.46
C LEU A 37 -24.37 -2.38 7.95
N PRO A 38 -25.44 -1.83 7.33
CA PRO A 38 -25.45 -1.57 5.89
C PRO A 38 -24.36 -0.58 5.46
N GLY A 39 -24.14 0.48 6.25
CA GLY A 39 -23.10 1.48 5.99
C GLY A 39 -21.69 0.92 6.15
N LEU A 40 -21.46 0.07 7.16
CA LEU A 40 -20.20 -0.64 7.33
C LEU A 40 -19.93 -1.62 6.18
N THR A 41 -20.91 -2.40 5.75
CA THR A 41 -20.74 -3.29 4.60
C THR A 41 -20.48 -2.52 3.32
N GLY A 42 -21.17 -1.39 3.09
CA GLY A 42 -20.93 -0.53 1.94
C GLY A 42 -19.54 0.10 1.95
N ALA A 43 -19.06 0.57 3.10
CA ALA A 43 -17.72 1.14 3.23
C ALA A 43 -16.61 0.10 3.07
N VAL A 44 -16.81 -1.11 3.61
CA VAL A 44 -15.83 -2.21 3.51
C VAL A 44 -15.80 -2.80 2.11
N LEU A 45 -16.95 -3.06 1.49
CA LEU A 45 -17.01 -3.59 0.12
C LEU A 45 -16.60 -2.54 -0.92
N GLY A 46 -17.01 -1.27 -0.74
CA GLY A 46 -16.58 -0.18 -1.61
C GLY A 46 -15.07 0.01 -1.57
N GLY A 47 -14.49 0.07 -0.36
CA GLY A 47 -13.04 0.11 -0.20
C GLY A 47 -12.34 -1.10 -0.84
N ALA A 48 -12.87 -2.31 -0.67
CA ALA A 48 -12.29 -3.51 -1.27
C ALA A 48 -12.31 -3.50 -2.82
N GLN A 49 -13.36 -2.95 -3.44
CA GLN A 49 -13.43 -2.78 -4.89
C GLN A 49 -12.43 -1.74 -5.38
N ASP A 50 -12.31 -0.61 -4.68
CA ASP A 50 -11.34 0.44 -5.02
C ASP A 50 -9.90 -0.07 -4.89
N PHE A 51 -9.61 -0.92 -3.90
CA PHE A 51 -8.31 -1.58 -3.76
C PHE A 51 -8.04 -2.59 -4.89
N ASP A 52 -9.01 -3.43 -5.26
CA ASP A 52 -8.85 -4.41 -6.36
C ASP A 52 -8.63 -3.70 -7.71
N GLU A 53 -9.39 -2.64 -7.99
CA GLU A 53 -9.25 -1.87 -9.23
C GLU A 53 -7.90 -1.15 -9.30
N ARG A 54 -7.41 -0.60 -8.18
CA ARG A 54 -6.08 0.02 -8.11
C ARG A 54 -4.97 -0.99 -8.40
N LEU A 55 -5.02 -2.17 -7.76
CA LEU A 55 -4.01 -3.21 -7.97
C LEU A 55 -3.98 -3.70 -9.42
N ARG A 56 -5.15 -3.87 -10.06
CA ARG A 56 -5.21 -4.23 -11.48
C ARG A 56 -4.61 -3.16 -12.41
N LYS A 57 -4.84 -1.88 -12.10
CA LYS A 57 -4.22 -0.78 -12.86
C LYS A 57 -2.71 -0.77 -12.70
N GLU A 58 -2.22 -1.03 -11.49
CA GLU A 58 -0.79 -1.16 -11.21
C GLU A 58 -0.18 -2.38 -11.93
N ASP A 59 -0.85 -3.54 -11.92
CA ASP A 59 -0.42 -4.72 -12.66
C ASP A 59 -0.32 -4.45 -14.17
N ALA A 60 -1.36 -3.86 -14.75
CA ALA A 60 -1.36 -3.48 -16.17
C ALA A 60 -0.26 -2.48 -16.48
N TYR A 61 0.03 -1.55 -15.56
CA TYR A 61 1.12 -0.59 -15.70
C TYR A 61 2.51 -1.26 -15.63
N MET A 62 2.70 -2.22 -14.74
CA MET A 62 3.96 -2.96 -14.65
C MET A 62 4.19 -3.86 -15.87
N ASP A 63 3.16 -4.56 -16.32
CA ASP A 63 3.22 -5.38 -17.54
C ASP A 63 3.51 -4.53 -18.77
N ALA A 64 2.85 -3.36 -18.84
CA ALA A 64 3.20 -2.30 -19.78
C ALA A 64 4.70 -1.99 -19.71
N VAL A 65 5.20 -1.38 -18.63
CA VAL A 65 6.61 -0.96 -18.52
C VAL A 65 7.62 -2.06 -18.92
N CYS A 66 7.27 -3.33 -18.75
CA CYS A 66 8.10 -4.48 -19.09
C CYS A 66 7.91 -5.08 -20.48
N GLY A 67 6.84 -4.75 -21.18
CA GLY A 67 6.61 -5.13 -22.58
C GLY A 67 7.43 -4.30 -23.59
N GLU A 68 7.53 -4.77 -24.83
CA GLU A 68 8.18 -4.06 -25.95
C GLU A 68 7.41 -2.81 -26.42
N ALA A 69 6.28 -2.47 -25.79
CA ALA A 69 5.39 -1.41 -26.24
C ALA A 69 5.86 0.02 -25.83
N PHE A 70 6.97 0.18 -25.10
CA PHE A 70 7.41 1.47 -24.55
C PHE A 70 8.84 1.84 -24.99
N ASP A 71 9.04 3.11 -25.33
CA ASP A 71 10.37 3.73 -25.51
C ASP A 71 10.90 4.27 -24.16
N ILE A 72 10.81 3.45 -23.12
CA ILE A 72 11.32 3.75 -21.77
C ILE A 72 12.43 2.75 -21.47
N LYS A 73 13.51 3.21 -20.80
CA LYS A 73 14.58 2.30 -20.34
C LYS A 73 13.98 1.22 -19.43
N ARG A 74 13.86 0.02 -19.98
CA ARG A 74 13.40 -1.18 -19.29
C ARG A 74 14.33 -1.46 -18.11
N ASP A 75 13.76 -1.59 -16.93
CA ASP A 75 14.49 -2.04 -15.76
C ASP A 75 14.40 -3.57 -15.68
N GLU A 76 15.51 -4.24 -15.99
CA GLU A 76 15.58 -5.70 -15.99
C GLU A 76 15.32 -6.31 -14.60
N ARG A 77 15.53 -5.56 -13.51
CA ARG A 77 15.21 -6.02 -12.14
C ARG A 77 13.70 -6.01 -11.93
N LEU A 78 13.01 -4.94 -12.33
CA LEU A 78 11.55 -4.88 -12.28
C LEU A 78 10.95 -5.99 -13.14
N CYS A 79 11.38 -6.09 -14.41
CA CYS A 79 10.76 -7.01 -15.37
C CYS A 79 11.08 -8.48 -15.11
N GLY A 80 12.25 -8.78 -14.55
CA GLY A 80 12.56 -10.12 -14.08
C GLY A 80 11.63 -10.59 -12.96
N CYS A 81 11.11 -9.68 -12.12
CA CYS A 81 10.13 -10.01 -11.09
C CYS A 81 8.72 -10.15 -11.68
N VAL A 82 8.30 -9.18 -12.50
CA VAL A 82 6.94 -9.10 -13.08
C VAL A 82 6.60 -10.36 -13.90
N TRP A 83 7.54 -10.87 -14.71
CA TRP A 83 7.27 -12.05 -15.55
C TRP A 83 7.19 -13.38 -14.81
N VAL A 84 7.65 -13.43 -13.55
CA VAL A 84 7.68 -14.66 -12.75
C VAL A 84 6.57 -14.68 -11.69
N ALA A 85 6.10 -13.51 -11.27
CA ALA A 85 5.06 -13.36 -10.26
C ALA A 85 3.65 -13.56 -10.84
N GLU A 86 2.77 -14.18 -10.04
CA GLU A 86 1.35 -14.32 -10.38
C GLU A 86 0.57 -13.02 -10.08
N PHE A 87 1.00 -12.25 -9.07
CA PHE A 87 0.44 -10.95 -8.69
C PHE A 87 1.54 -9.87 -8.58
N PRO A 88 1.96 -9.28 -9.72
CA PRO A 88 3.10 -8.36 -9.78
C PRO A 88 3.00 -7.14 -8.85
N SER A 89 1.81 -6.56 -8.70
CA SER A 89 1.51 -5.38 -7.89
C SER A 89 1.81 -5.59 -6.41
N LEU A 90 1.70 -6.83 -5.91
CA LEU A 90 2.00 -7.18 -4.52
C LEU A 90 3.45 -7.66 -4.36
N ASP A 91 3.89 -8.57 -5.24
CA ASP A 91 5.18 -9.23 -5.08
C ASP A 91 6.35 -8.35 -5.53
N CYS A 92 6.14 -7.51 -6.54
CA CYS A 92 7.16 -6.66 -7.16
C CYS A 92 7.03 -5.18 -6.78
N GLN A 93 6.12 -4.83 -5.86
CA GLN A 93 5.82 -3.45 -5.46
C GLN A 93 7.08 -2.65 -5.10
N HIS A 94 8.00 -3.23 -4.35
CA HIS A 94 9.25 -2.59 -3.95
C HIS A 94 10.12 -2.19 -5.16
N ARG A 95 10.27 -3.08 -6.15
CA ARG A 95 11.03 -2.78 -7.39
C ARG A 95 10.33 -1.71 -8.20
N PHE A 96 9.00 -1.76 -8.22
CA PHE A 96 8.21 -0.76 -8.90
C PHE A 96 8.38 0.63 -8.27
N LEU A 97 8.31 0.74 -6.94
CA LEU A 97 8.55 2.00 -6.24
C LEU A 97 9.96 2.53 -6.49
N ARG A 98 10.97 1.65 -6.50
CA ARG A 98 12.36 2.03 -6.81
C ARG A 98 12.50 2.60 -8.22
N TRP A 99 11.89 1.94 -9.21
CA TRP A 99 11.85 2.41 -10.60
C TRP A 99 11.09 3.74 -10.72
N ARG A 100 9.96 3.90 -10.00
CA ARG A 100 9.18 5.15 -9.98
C ARG A 100 9.97 6.32 -9.40
N ILE A 101 10.77 6.08 -8.36
CA ILE A 101 11.65 7.11 -7.79
C ILE A 101 12.65 7.59 -8.82
N ASP A 102 13.30 6.70 -9.59
CA ASP A 102 14.24 7.12 -10.64
C ASP A 102 13.57 8.02 -11.68
N ARG A 103 12.37 7.66 -12.13
CA ARG A 103 11.59 8.48 -13.07
C ARG A 103 11.17 9.82 -12.46
N ALA A 104 10.82 9.83 -11.18
CA ALA A 104 10.47 11.06 -10.48
C ALA A 104 11.71 11.98 -10.36
N VAL A 105 12.88 11.44 -10.03
CA VAL A 105 14.15 12.19 -9.98
C VAL A 105 14.49 12.77 -11.36
N GLU A 106 14.39 11.98 -12.41
CA GLU A 106 14.59 12.44 -13.79
C GLU A 106 13.62 13.56 -14.18
N SER A 107 12.34 13.42 -13.82
CA SER A 107 11.32 14.43 -14.13
C SER A 107 11.53 15.72 -13.33
N CYS A 108 11.92 15.58 -12.06
CA CYS A 108 12.22 16.70 -11.16
C CYS A 108 13.57 17.39 -11.47
N ALA A 109 14.38 16.84 -12.37
CA ALA A 109 15.57 17.52 -12.89
C ALA A 109 15.20 18.64 -13.87
N ASP A 110 14.02 18.57 -14.52
CA ASP A 110 13.51 19.65 -15.34
C ASP A 110 13.04 20.84 -14.48
N GLU A 111 13.50 22.04 -14.83
CA GLU A 111 13.24 23.25 -14.03
C GLU A 111 11.77 23.67 -14.07
N ALA A 112 11.05 23.40 -15.18
CA ALA A 112 9.63 23.74 -15.28
C ALA A 112 8.79 22.78 -14.43
N THR A 113 9.05 21.48 -14.52
CA THR A 113 8.42 20.46 -13.66
C THR A 113 8.69 20.73 -12.18
N ARG A 114 9.95 21.01 -11.82
CA ARG A 114 10.33 21.30 -10.43
C ARG A 114 9.57 22.51 -9.85
N LYS A 115 9.35 23.55 -10.65
CA LYS A 115 8.56 24.73 -10.21
C LYS A 115 7.07 24.41 -10.05
N GLY A 116 6.53 23.51 -10.87
CA GLY A 116 5.13 23.07 -10.78
C GLY A 116 4.86 22.12 -9.63
N ALA A 117 5.84 21.30 -9.25
CA ALA A 117 5.73 20.22 -8.28
C ALA A 117 6.82 20.35 -7.18
N LEU A 118 6.91 21.52 -6.54
CA LEU A 118 7.97 21.83 -5.58
C LEU A 118 7.97 20.92 -4.35
N SER A 119 6.80 20.68 -3.72
CA SER A 119 6.73 19.83 -2.53
C SER A 119 7.01 18.39 -2.89
N PHE A 120 6.45 17.91 -4.00
CA PHE A 120 6.73 16.58 -4.50
C PHE A 120 8.21 16.37 -4.80
N CYS A 121 8.83 17.22 -5.63
CA CYS A 121 10.23 17.06 -6.00
C CYS A 121 11.17 17.18 -4.79
N SER A 122 10.86 18.05 -3.83
CA SER A 122 11.62 18.13 -2.58
C SER A 122 11.50 16.85 -1.74
N CYS A 123 10.31 16.23 -1.70
CA CYS A 123 10.10 14.95 -1.03
C CYS A 123 10.88 13.82 -1.71
N VAL A 124 10.82 13.75 -3.04
CA VAL A 124 11.55 12.76 -3.85
C VAL A 124 13.05 12.90 -3.67
N ASP A 125 13.61 14.12 -3.69
CA ASP A 125 15.04 14.36 -3.50
C ASP A 125 15.52 13.77 -2.16
N VAL A 126 14.79 14.01 -1.08
CA VAL A 126 15.12 13.47 0.26
C VAL A 126 14.99 11.95 0.30
N VAL A 127 13.89 11.39 -0.22
CA VAL A 127 13.65 9.94 -0.17
C VAL A 127 14.64 9.17 -1.05
N SER A 128 14.94 9.68 -2.25
CA SER A 128 15.90 9.06 -3.16
C SER A 128 17.31 9.00 -2.59
N GLU A 129 17.74 10.04 -1.86
CA GLU A 129 19.02 10.03 -1.14
C GLU A 129 19.06 8.94 -0.07
N ARG A 130 17.98 8.79 0.73
CA ARG A 130 17.89 7.77 1.78
C ARG A 130 17.86 6.35 1.22
N VAL A 131 17.17 6.15 0.10
CA VAL A 131 17.16 4.88 -0.63
C VAL A 131 18.58 4.56 -1.10
N ALA A 132 19.28 5.50 -1.73
CA ALA A 132 20.65 5.30 -2.20
C ALA A 132 21.63 4.98 -1.06
N GLU A 133 21.51 5.67 0.08
CA GLU A 133 22.30 5.39 1.29
C GLU A 133 22.06 3.95 1.80
N ALA A 134 20.80 3.52 1.87
CA ALA A 134 20.42 2.19 2.33
C ALA A 134 20.95 1.10 1.38
N GLU A 135 20.81 1.31 0.07
CA GLU A 135 21.32 0.39 -0.96
C GLU A 135 22.84 0.29 -0.92
N ALA A 136 23.55 1.41 -0.78
CA ALA A 136 25.00 1.43 -0.69
C ALA A 136 25.52 0.72 0.58
N ALA A 137 24.85 0.91 1.72
CA ALA A 137 25.19 0.22 2.96
C ALA A 137 24.98 -1.29 2.83
N ALA A 138 23.87 -1.73 2.24
CA ALA A 138 23.57 -3.14 2.02
C ALA A 138 24.51 -3.80 0.99
N ALA A 139 24.85 -3.09 -0.08
CA ALA A 139 25.82 -3.53 -1.07
C ALA A 139 27.21 -3.73 -0.45
N ALA A 140 27.63 -2.80 0.42
CA ALA A 140 28.92 -2.89 1.12
C ALA A 140 28.99 -4.10 2.06
N THR A 141 27.89 -4.46 2.75
CA THR A 141 27.85 -5.65 3.60
C THR A 141 27.77 -6.95 2.80
N ALA A 142 27.04 -6.95 1.69
CA ALA A 142 26.89 -8.12 0.82
C ALA A 142 28.11 -8.37 -0.10
N GLY A 143 28.95 -7.35 -0.32
CA GLY A 143 30.06 -7.41 -1.27
C GLY A 143 29.60 -7.48 -2.74
N VAL A 144 28.45 -6.86 -3.05
CA VAL A 144 27.82 -6.90 -4.38
C VAL A 144 27.65 -5.47 -4.91
N ASP A 145 27.64 -5.31 -6.23
CA ASP A 145 27.34 -4.03 -6.88
C ASP A 145 25.85 -3.67 -6.70
N PRO A 146 25.52 -2.49 -6.14
CA PRO A 146 24.13 -2.05 -5.97
C PRO A 146 23.39 -1.84 -7.29
N ALA A 147 24.08 -1.75 -8.43
CA ALA A 147 23.48 -1.65 -9.77
C ALA A 147 23.29 -3.01 -10.48
N ALA A 148 23.86 -4.10 -9.97
CA ALA A 148 23.74 -5.42 -10.59
C ALA A 148 22.44 -6.15 -10.21
N ALA A 149 21.61 -6.54 -11.17
CA ALA A 149 20.39 -7.31 -10.90
C ALA A 149 20.68 -8.63 -10.16
N PRO A 150 19.99 -8.93 -9.04
CA PRO A 150 20.14 -10.21 -8.37
C PRO A 150 19.66 -11.34 -9.28
N LYS A 151 20.40 -12.45 -9.28
CA LYS A 151 20.09 -13.63 -10.12
C LYS A 151 18.83 -14.37 -9.65
N ASP A 152 18.51 -14.27 -8.37
CA ASP A 152 17.30 -14.82 -7.77
C ASP A 152 16.55 -13.68 -7.05
N PRO A 153 15.32 -13.33 -7.48
CA PRO A 153 14.58 -12.22 -6.91
C PRO A 153 14.23 -12.39 -5.43
N ALA A 154 14.21 -13.63 -4.92
CA ALA A 154 14.00 -13.92 -3.50
C ALA A 154 15.24 -13.62 -2.63
N SER A 155 16.36 -13.25 -3.25
CA SER A 155 17.66 -13.02 -2.60
C SER A 155 18.23 -11.65 -2.96
N ASP A 156 17.40 -10.61 -2.88
CA ASP A 156 17.79 -9.22 -3.12
C ASP A 156 18.04 -8.45 -1.80
N PRO A 157 19.21 -8.65 -1.13
CA PRO A 157 19.49 -7.99 0.14
C PRO A 157 19.58 -6.47 0.01
N VAL A 158 19.84 -5.97 -1.20
CA VAL A 158 19.92 -4.53 -1.50
C VAL A 158 18.51 -3.94 -1.58
N GLY A 159 17.61 -4.58 -2.33
CA GLY A 159 16.20 -4.19 -2.40
C GLY A 159 15.46 -4.33 -1.07
N ASP A 160 15.78 -5.35 -0.27
CA ASP A 160 15.17 -5.52 1.06
C ASP A 160 15.59 -4.42 2.05
N ALA A 161 16.83 -3.93 1.96
CA ALA A 161 17.34 -2.88 2.85
C ALA A 161 16.71 -1.51 2.58
N SER A 162 16.38 -1.19 1.34
CA SER A 162 15.74 0.08 0.96
C SER A 162 14.22 0.07 1.12
N ARG A 163 13.61 -1.10 1.33
CA ARG A 163 12.15 -1.28 1.48
C ARG A 163 11.48 -0.27 2.43
N PRO A 164 12.01 0.02 3.64
CA PRO A 164 11.40 1.00 4.54
C PRO A 164 11.40 2.43 4.00
N GLU A 165 12.44 2.80 3.24
CA GLU A 165 12.54 4.12 2.61
C GLU A 165 11.65 4.21 1.36
N LEU A 166 11.53 3.11 0.61
CA LEU A 166 10.60 3.00 -0.52
C LEU A 166 9.14 3.19 -0.09
N THR A 167 8.74 2.67 1.08
CA THR A 167 7.39 2.93 1.63
C THR A 167 7.17 4.42 1.94
N LYS A 168 8.22 5.18 2.30
CA LYS A 168 8.07 6.63 2.53
C LYS A 168 7.78 7.39 1.24
N PHE A 169 8.19 6.86 0.09
CA PHE A 169 7.86 7.45 -1.21
C PHE A 169 6.35 7.47 -1.47
N GLU A 170 5.59 6.49 -0.96
CA GLU A 170 4.13 6.50 -1.08
C GLU A 170 3.50 7.73 -0.43
N ASN A 171 4.11 8.26 0.65
CA ASN A 171 3.65 9.52 1.23
C ASN A 171 3.94 10.72 0.31
N CYS A 172 5.03 10.69 -0.46
CA CYS A 172 5.29 11.73 -1.46
C CYS A 172 4.22 11.69 -2.57
N LEU A 173 3.77 10.50 -2.96
CA LEU A 173 2.71 10.33 -3.96
C LEU A 173 1.34 10.85 -3.49
N GLY A 174 1.14 11.02 -2.18
CA GLY A 174 -0.08 11.60 -1.61
C GLY A 174 -0.09 13.13 -1.56
N LEU A 175 0.96 13.81 -2.06
CA LEU A 175 1.01 15.27 -2.13
C LEU A 175 0.12 15.79 -3.25
N ASP A 176 -0.50 16.96 -3.04
CA ASP A 176 -1.41 17.58 -4.01
C ASP A 176 -0.75 17.93 -5.35
N ASP A 177 0.58 18.11 -5.34
CA ASP A 177 1.41 18.42 -6.50
C ASP A 177 2.21 17.20 -7.00
N ALA A 178 1.85 15.98 -6.57
CA ALA A 178 2.51 14.77 -7.00
C ALA A 178 2.41 14.57 -8.52
N LEU A 179 3.54 14.17 -9.12
CA LEU A 179 3.55 13.82 -10.53
C LEU A 179 2.84 12.48 -10.73
N GLU A 180 1.78 12.50 -11.52
CA GLU A 180 1.12 11.27 -11.94
C GLU A 180 2.05 10.47 -12.86
N PRO A 181 2.04 9.13 -12.75
CA PRO A 181 2.69 8.32 -13.77
C PRO A 181 2.02 8.63 -15.12
N PRO A 182 2.79 8.66 -16.22
CA PRO A 182 2.21 8.88 -17.54
C PRO A 182 1.08 7.86 -17.77
N ALA A 183 -0.05 8.32 -18.30
CA ALA A 183 -1.24 7.50 -18.45
C ALA A 183 -0.94 6.26 -19.32
N ILE A 184 -1.54 5.11 -19.03
CA ILE A 184 -1.29 3.88 -19.80
C ILE A 184 -1.60 4.11 -21.29
N GLU A 185 -2.59 4.94 -21.61
CA GLU A 185 -2.98 5.29 -22.98
C GLU A 185 -1.94 6.14 -23.71
N THR A 186 -1.16 6.97 -22.98
CA THR A 186 -0.05 7.72 -23.57
C THR A 186 1.19 6.86 -23.73
N LEU A 187 1.25 5.77 -22.97
CA LEU A 187 2.39 4.86 -22.94
C LEU A 187 2.23 3.71 -23.96
N ALA A 188 1.01 3.18 -24.18
CA ALA A 188 0.71 2.12 -25.14
C ALA A 188 -0.46 2.52 -26.07
N PRO A 189 -0.19 3.22 -27.18
CA PRO A 189 -1.23 3.59 -28.14
C PRO A 189 -1.77 2.34 -28.86
N GLY A 190 -2.77 1.68 -28.27
CA GLY A 190 -3.41 0.48 -28.83
C GLY A 190 -3.68 -0.65 -27.83
N ALA A 191 -3.40 -0.49 -26.53
CA ALA A 191 -3.85 -1.46 -25.54
C ALA A 191 -5.38 -1.59 -25.58
N PRO A 192 -5.95 -2.81 -25.66
CA PRO A 192 -7.39 -2.99 -25.70
C PRO A 192 -7.97 -2.43 -24.41
N GLN A 193 -8.81 -1.40 -24.55
CA GLN A 193 -9.66 -0.98 -23.44
C GLN A 193 -10.56 -2.16 -23.11
N GLY A 194 -10.41 -2.73 -21.92
CA GLY A 194 -11.26 -3.81 -21.46
C GLY A 194 -12.72 -3.34 -21.47
N GLU A 195 -13.52 -3.93 -22.36
CA GLU A 195 -14.99 -3.98 -22.25
C GLU A 195 -15.43 -4.98 -21.18
#